data_AF-A0AAX3RRF7-F1
#
_entry.id   AF-A0AAX3RRF7-F1
#
_cell.length_a   1.000
_cell.length_b   1.000
_cell.length_c   1.000
_cell.angle_alpha   90.00
_cell.angle_beta   90.00
_cell.angle_gamma   90.00
#
_symmetry.space_group_name_H-M   'P 1'
#
loop_
_entity.id
_entity.type
_entity.pdbx_description
1 polymer ?
#
loop_
_entity_poly.entity_id
_entity_poly.type
_entity_poly.pdbx_seq_one_letter_code
_entity_poly.pdbx_strand_id
1 'polypeptide(L)'
;MQYTKISHMTPAERVEALTASLVSLSSVNGTVGEGTKADFIKWMFGRGSVDMQSGIAVHLANLLHFSENLETLPGNVLFMANPDEESQHSGILASISELNRLKKEKQLHYLAAINTDFITPLYDGDQTRYIYTGAAGKLLPCFYIHGREVHVGDTLAGIDPNFISSEITSRLHNNIHLAEKVEGELVLPPSCLYQRDNKESYNVQTAVSTSLYFNCFIYERTAKEMMDLLIEVTEEACRETERKLSDYYEEYVKRANLPKKHLSWGIQVYSLEQYLEKLRNRGIDPEQCIEQTFKANEHLELRMRCFQAIEELQKLDPDQGAKVILFYAPPYLPHNYLKEDSARDQLLQHVIKEAADKTAASTGETFVFKKFFPYLADGSFLSLHETDGEIDSFIRNFPGWNMIGTIPFKDIRKLNIPSINMGVYGKDGHKWTERVYKPYTFHVLPLLIQQTTVHLLQSYRMTITAKEPKGEG
;
A
#
# COMPACT_ATOMS: atom_id res chain seq x y z
N MET A 1 27.71 -47.48 0.84
CA MET A 1 26.35 -48.04 1.05
C MET A 1 25.21 -47.07 0.67
N GLN A 2 25.33 -45.76 0.94
CA GLN A 2 24.27 -44.78 0.61
C GLN A 2 24.13 -44.47 -0.88
N TYR A 3 25.25 -44.41 -1.61
CA TYR A 3 25.26 -44.12 -3.06
C TYR A 3 24.42 -45.12 -3.88
N THR A 4 24.46 -46.40 -3.51
CA THR A 4 23.66 -47.47 -4.13
C THR A 4 22.18 -47.40 -3.73
N LYS A 5 21.84 -46.78 -2.59
CA LYS A 5 20.45 -46.60 -2.14
C LYS A 5 19.75 -45.45 -2.87
N ILE A 6 20.50 -44.42 -3.26
CA ILE A 6 19.96 -43.21 -3.88
C ILE A 6 20.07 -43.20 -5.41
N SER A 7 20.80 -44.14 -6.02
CA SER A 7 21.07 -44.18 -7.46
C SER A 7 19.82 -44.36 -8.34
N HIS A 8 18.71 -44.81 -7.77
CA HIS A 8 17.43 -45.01 -8.45
C HIS A 8 16.38 -43.95 -8.13
N MET A 9 16.68 -43.02 -7.22
CA MET A 9 15.77 -41.95 -6.81
C MET A 9 15.77 -40.81 -7.83
N THR A 10 14.70 -40.01 -7.86
CA THR A 10 14.66 -38.74 -8.59
C THR A 10 15.63 -37.72 -7.99
N PRO A 11 16.03 -36.66 -8.70
CA PRO A 11 16.94 -35.64 -8.16
C PRO A 11 16.46 -35.02 -6.84
N ALA A 12 15.17 -34.75 -6.70
CA ALA A 12 14.59 -34.19 -5.46
C ALA A 12 14.69 -35.18 -4.29
N GLU A 13 14.32 -36.44 -4.50
CA GLU A 13 14.41 -37.49 -3.49
C GLU A 13 15.86 -37.79 -3.09
N ARG A 14 16.82 -37.71 -4.02
CA ARG A 14 18.25 -37.85 -3.70
C ARG A 14 18.73 -36.73 -2.79
N VAL A 15 18.33 -35.49 -3.06
CA VAL A 15 18.69 -34.34 -2.24
C VAL A 15 18.11 -34.49 -0.83
N GLU A 16 16.85 -34.89 -0.72
CA GLU A 16 16.19 -35.09 0.58
C GLU A 16 16.84 -36.24 1.35
N ALA A 17 17.07 -37.40 0.71
CA ALA A 17 17.68 -38.57 1.34
C ALA A 17 19.13 -38.34 1.78
N LEU A 18 19.92 -37.60 0.98
CA LEU A 18 21.27 -37.18 1.35
C LEU A 18 21.25 -36.17 2.50
N THR A 19 20.31 -35.23 2.48
CA THR A 19 20.18 -34.20 3.53
C THR A 19 19.79 -34.85 4.86
N ALA A 20 18.77 -35.70 4.89
CA ALA A 20 18.36 -36.45 6.09
C ALA A 20 19.49 -37.35 6.62
N SER A 21 20.26 -37.95 5.72
CA SER A 21 21.41 -38.77 6.08
C SER A 21 22.56 -37.96 6.68
N LEU A 22 22.85 -36.78 6.14
CA LEU A 22 23.90 -35.90 6.65
C LEU A 22 23.52 -35.28 7.99
N VAL A 23 22.23 -34.97 8.19
CA VAL A 23 21.69 -34.43 9.44
C VAL A 23 21.65 -35.49 10.56
N SER A 24 21.52 -36.78 10.23
CA SER A 24 21.49 -37.87 11.23
C SER A 24 22.88 -38.34 11.69
N LEU A 25 23.96 -37.84 11.09
CA LEU A 25 25.31 -38.07 11.60
C LEU A 25 25.52 -37.25 12.87
N SER A 26 25.85 -37.92 13.98
CA SER A 26 26.20 -37.25 15.23
C SER A 26 27.45 -36.38 15.01
N SER A 27 27.30 -35.07 15.20
CA SER A 27 28.40 -34.10 15.13
C SER A 27 29.54 -34.54 16.03
N VAL A 28 30.71 -34.81 15.45
CA VAL A 28 31.89 -35.23 16.21
C VAL A 28 32.59 -34.02 16.86
N ASN A 29 32.31 -32.79 16.41
CA ASN A 29 33.09 -31.61 16.80
C ASN A 29 32.31 -30.37 17.25
N GLY A 30 30.96 -30.35 17.27
CA GLY A 30 30.20 -29.24 17.87
C GLY A 30 30.66 -27.83 17.44
N THR A 31 31.08 -27.65 16.19
CA THR A 31 31.59 -26.36 15.72
C THR A 31 30.44 -25.49 15.22
N VAL A 32 30.47 -24.21 15.58
CA VAL A 32 29.51 -23.14 15.25
C VAL A 32 29.02 -23.18 13.78
N GLY A 33 29.84 -23.69 12.84
CA GLY A 33 29.51 -23.77 11.43
C GLY A 33 28.43 -24.79 11.04
N GLU A 34 28.17 -25.85 11.82
CA GLU A 34 27.09 -26.80 11.53
C GLU A 34 25.71 -26.23 11.86
N GLY A 35 25.60 -25.50 12.97
CA GLY A 35 24.41 -24.70 13.29
C GLY A 35 24.13 -23.67 12.20
N THR A 36 25.16 -22.93 11.76
CA THR A 36 25.02 -21.95 10.67
C THR A 36 24.58 -22.60 9.35
N LYS A 37 25.07 -23.80 9.02
CA LYS A 37 24.64 -24.55 7.82
C LYS A 37 23.22 -25.09 7.96
N ALA A 38 22.87 -25.65 9.11
CA ALA A 38 21.52 -26.13 9.40
C ALA A 38 20.52 -24.98 9.35
N ASP A 39 20.87 -23.82 9.90
CA ASP A 39 20.07 -22.60 9.81
C ASP A 39 19.97 -22.11 8.36
N PHE A 40 21.07 -22.09 7.60
CA PHE A 40 21.04 -21.76 6.17
C PHE A 40 20.08 -22.66 5.39
N ILE A 41 20.06 -23.98 5.66
CA ILE A 41 19.17 -24.95 5.01
C ILE A 41 17.70 -24.70 5.36
N LYS A 42 17.37 -24.08 6.50
CA LYS A 42 15.97 -23.72 6.84
C LYS A 42 15.44 -22.60 5.96
N TRP A 43 16.31 -21.79 5.36
CA TRP A 43 15.93 -20.72 4.45
C TRP A 43 15.97 -21.21 3.00
N MET A 44 14.98 -20.82 2.21
CA MET A 44 15.00 -20.97 0.76
C MET A 44 15.14 -19.59 0.15
N PHE A 45 16.23 -19.37 -0.57
CA PHE A 45 16.53 -18.09 -1.22
C PHE A 45 15.97 -18.07 -2.64
N GLY A 46 15.54 -16.89 -3.07
CA GLY A 46 15.12 -16.65 -4.45
C GLY A 46 14.14 -15.51 -4.55
N ARG A 47 14.19 -14.77 -5.66
CA ARG A 47 13.16 -13.77 -5.99
C ARG A 47 11.83 -14.49 -6.17
N GLY A 48 10.79 -14.02 -5.48
CA GLY A 48 9.49 -14.65 -5.44
C GLY A 48 9.37 -15.76 -4.41
N SER A 49 10.47 -16.15 -3.75
CA SER A 49 10.43 -17.21 -2.73
C SER A 49 9.61 -16.79 -1.53
N VAL A 50 9.68 -15.52 -1.11
CA VAL A 50 8.84 -15.00 -0.04
C VAL A 50 7.64 -14.25 -0.61
N ASP A 51 7.81 -13.55 -1.74
CA ASP A 51 6.82 -12.62 -2.27
C ASP A 51 6.45 -12.90 -3.75
N MET A 52 5.43 -13.70 -4.04
CA MET A 52 4.63 -14.47 -3.08
C MET A 52 4.43 -15.94 -3.52
N GLN A 53 5.36 -16.51 -4.31
CA GLN A 53 5.19 -17.86 -4.88
C GLN A 53 5.05 -18.94 -3.80
N SER A 54 5.72 -18.81 -2.66
CA SER A 54 5.51 -19.75 -1.54
C SER A 54 4.11 -19.63 -0.92
N GLY A 55 3.53 -18.43 -0.87
CA GLY A 55 2.15 -18.23 -0.40
C GLY A 55 1.15 -18.90 -1.34
N ILE A 56 1.33 -18.73 -2.65
CA ILE A 56 0.55 -19.45 -3.68
C ILE A 56 0.68 -20.97 -3.49
N ALA A 57 1.91 -21.48 -3.30
CA ALA A 57 2.14 -22.90 -3.07
C ALA A 57 1.43 -23.43 -1.81
N VAL A 58 1.41 -22.65 -0.73
CA VAL A 58 0.68 -22.97 0.51
C VAL A 58 -0.83 -23.08 0.25
N HIS A 59 -1.43 -22.13 -0.48
CA HIS A 59 -2.84 -22.22 -0.84
C HIS A 59 -3.16 -23.41 -1.74
N LEU A 60 -2.30 -23.72 -2.72
CA LEU A 60 -2.45 -24.91 -3.57
C LEU A 60 -2.37 -26.21 -2.76
N ALA A 61 -1.46 -26.29 -1.79
CA ALA A 61 -1.35 -27.43 -0.88
C ALA A 61 -2.61 -27.60 -0.01
N ASN A 62 -3.17 -26.49 0.50
CA ASN A 62 -4.43 -26.52 1.24
C ASN A 62 -5.61 -26.93 0.37
N LEU A 63 -5.66 -26.46 -0.88
CA LEU A 63 -6.69 -26.86 -1.83
C LEU A 63 -6.64 -28.37 -2.12
N LEU A 64 -5.43 -28.90 -2.34
CA LEU A 64 -5.22 -30.35 -2.51
C LEU A 64 -5.70 -31.11 -1.27
N HIS A 65 -5.26 -30.70 -0.07
CA HIS A 65 -5.68 -31.31 1.19
C HIS A 65 -7.20 -31.36 1.33
N PHE A 66 -7.90 -30.26 1.10
CA PHE A 66 -9.36 -30.24 1.19
C PHE A 66 -10.04 -31.06 0.10
N SER A 67 -9.48 -31.10 -1.12
CA SER A 67 -10.04 -31.91 -2.20
C SER A 67 -9.95 -33.41 -1.93
N GLU A 68 -8.96 -33.85 -1.15
CA GLU A 68 -8.76 -35.24 -0.76
C GLU A 68 -9.52 -35.61 0.54
N ASN A 69 -10.00 -34.62 1.31
CA ASN A 69 -10.64 -34.79 2.62
C ASN A 69 -11.97 -34.02 2.71
N LEU A 70 -12.82 -34.16 1.69
CA LEU A 70 -14.06 -33.37 1.54
C LEU A 70 -15.04 -33.53 2.71
N GLU A 71 -15.04 -34.67 3.39
CA GLU A 71 -15.85 -34.94 4.58
C GLU A 71 -15.51 -34.04 5.76
N THR A 72 -14.30 -33.49 5.80
CA THR A 72 -13.85 -32.57 6.84
C THR A 72 -14.17 -31.11 6.53
N LEU A 73 -14.51 -30.79 5.27
CA LEU A 73 -14.76 -29.43 4.80
C LEU A 73 -16.26 -29.08 4.92
N PRO A 74 -16.67 -28.20 5.85
CA PRO A 74 -18.07 -27.87 6.07
C PRO A 74 -18.53 -26.72 5.15
N GLY A 75 -18.04 -26.64 3.92
CA GLY A 75 -18.38 -25.55 3.02
C GLY A 75 -17.58 -25.56 1.73
N ASN A 76 -17.50 -24.39 1.08
CA ASN A 76 -16.78 -24.22 -0.18
C ASN A 76 -15.53 -23.37 0.05
N VAL A 77 -14.46 -23.70 -0.67
CA VAL A 77 -13.25 -22.87 -0.78
C VAL A 77 -13.16 -22.36 -2.21
N LEU A 78 -12.91 -21.05 -2.36
CA LEU A 78 -12.60 -20.42 -3.63
C LEU A 78 -11.13 -20.03 -3.63
N PHE A 79 -10.35 -20.57 -4.56
CA PHE A 79 -8.98 -20.15 -4.80
C PHE A 79 -8.94 -19.04 -5.86
N MET A 80 -8.19 -17.98 -5.57
CA MET A 80 -8.00 -16.84 -6.48
C MET A 80 -6.51 -16.54 -6.56
N ALA A 81 -6.00 -16.37 -7.77
CA ALA A 81 -4.64 -15.94 -8.04
C ALA A 81 -4.68 -14.64 -8.83
N ASN A 82 -4.05 -13.59 -8.29
CA ASN A 82 -4.15 -12.23 -8.79
C ASN A 82 -2.81 -11.82 -9.39
N PRO A 83 -2.73 -11.54 -10.70
CA PRO A 83 -1.55 -10.91 -11.28
C PRO A 83 -1.55 -9.40 -11.00
N ASP A 84 -0.38 -8.78 -11.17
CA ASP A 84 -0.21 -7.32 -11.21
C ASP A 84 -0.46 -6.57 -9.89
N GLU A 85 -0.23 -7.22 -8.73
CA GLU A 85 -0.25 -6.55 -7.41
C GLU A 85 0.78 -5.39 -7.37
N GLU A 86 2.03 -5.67 -7.75
CA GLU A 86 3.16 -4.74 -7.63
C GLU A 86 3.06 -3.46 -8.50
N SER A 87 2.16 -3.42 -9.48
CA SER A 87 2.05 -2.29 -10.40
C SER A 87 0.75 -1.52 -10.21
N GLN A 88 -0.36 -2.01 -10.75
CA GLN A 88 -1.62 -1.26 -10.84
C GLN A 88 -2.81 -2.01 -10.22
N HIS A 89 -2.56 -3.16 -9.57
CA HIS A 89 -3.60 -3.99 -8.96
C HIS A 89 -4.67 -4.44 -9.98
N SER A 90 -4.29 -4.56 -11.26
CA SER A 90 -5.25 -4.82 -12.34
C SER A 90 -5.98 -6.15 -12.15
N GLY A 91 -5.30 -7.17 -11.61
CA GLY A 91 -5.86 -8.49 -11.36
C GLY A 91 -7.01 -8.47 -10.35
N ILE A 92 -6.80 -7.92 -9.15
CA ILE A 92 -7.85 -7.81 -8.14
C ILE A 92 -9.00 -6.91 -8.60
N LEU A 93 -8.71 -5.77 -9.23
CA LEU A 93 -9.74 -4.86 -9.72
C LEU A 93 -10.65 -5.54 -10.76
N ALA A 94 -10.09 -6.32 -11.68
CA ALA A 94 -10.87 -7.10 -12.64
C ALA A 94 -11.72 -8.19 -11.93
N SER A 95 -11.18 -8.83 -10.90
CA SER A 95 -11.84 -9.90 -10.16
C SER A 95 -13.09 -9.46 -9.38
N ILE A 96 -13.20 -8.17 -9.01
CA ILE A 96 -14.35 -7.63 -8.26
C ILE A 96 -15.67 -7.90 -8.98
N SER A 97 -15.69 -7.73 -10.30
CA SER A 97 -16.88 -7.99 -11.13
C SER A 97 -17.28 -9.47 -11.11
N GLU A 98 -16.27 -10.35 -11.18
CA GLU A 98 -16.44 -11.81 -11.20
C GLU A 98 -16.90 -12.35 -9.85
N LEU A 99 -16.33 -11.85 -8.74
CA LEU A 99 -16.77 -12.20 -7.39
C LEU A 99 -18.24 -11.79 -7.18
N ASN A 100 -18.65 -10.61 -7.67
CA ASN A 100 -20.04 -10.18 -7.60
C ASN A 100 -20.97 -11.06 -8.44
N ARG A 101 -20.52 -11.47 -9.64
CA ARG A 101 -21.25 -12.39 -10.51
C ARG A 101 -21.45 -13.74 -9.82
N LEU A 102 -20.39 -14.33 -9.27
CA LEU A 102 -20.44 -15.61 -8.55
C LEU A 102 -21.32 -15.53 -7.29
N LYS A 103 -21.22 -14.44 -6.50
CA LYS A 103 -22.11 -14.17 -5.36
C LYS A 103 -23.58 -14.27 -5.77
N LYS A 104 -23.95 -13.66 -6.91
CA LYS A 104 -25.33 -13.64 -7.41
C LYS A 104 -25.76 -14.97 -8.06
N GLU A 105 -24.98 -15.51 -8.97
CA GLU A 105 -25.36 -16.69 -9.74
C GLU A 105 -25.31 -17.99 -8.93
N LYS A 106 -24.33 -18.11 -8.05
CA LYS A 106 -24.11 -19.30 -7.22
C LYS A 106 -24.64 -19.14 -5.80
N GLN A 107 -25.26 -17.99 -5.49
CA GLN A 107 -25.79 -17.64 -4.16
C GLN A 107 -24.74 -17.82 -3.05
N LEU A 108 -23.49 -17.43 -3.35
CA LEU A 108 -22.38 -17.58 -2.40
C LEU A 108 -22.45 -16.53 -1.32
N HIS A 109 -22.12 -16.94 -0.09
CA HIS A 109 -21.87 -16.04 1.02
C HIS A 109 -20.39 -16.12 1.41
N TYR A 110 -19.59 -15.17 0.92
CA TYR A 110 -18.17 -15.07 1.27
C TYR A 110 -18.01 -14.67 2.74
N LEU A 111 -17.27 -15.48 3.51
CA LEU A 111 -17.06 -15.25 4.95
C LEU A 111 -15.80 -14.43 5.22
N ALA A 112 -14.70 -14.78 4.56
CA ALA A 112 -13.43 -14.07 4.61
C ALA A 112 -12.57 -14.47 3.39
N ALA A 113 -11.60 -13.63 3.07
CA ALA A 113 -10.45 -13.97 2.23
C ALA A 113 -9.23 -14.15 3.12
N ILE A 114 -8.49 -15.24 2.94
CA ILE A 114 -7.22 -15.48 3.61
C ILE A 114 -6.12 -15.28 2.57
N ASN A 115 -5.32 -14.24 2.77
CA ASN A 115 -4.14 -13.92 1.99
C ASN A 115 -2.89 -14.55 2.64
N THR A 116 -1.86 -14.79 1.83
CA THR A 116 -0.58 -15.39 2.25
C THR A 116 0.64 -14.51 1.94
N ASP A 117 0.43 -13.20 1.75
CA ASP A 117 1.52 -12.23 1.63
C ASP A 117 2.48 -12.33 2.79
N PHE A 118 3.76 -12.09 2.53
CA PHE A 118 4.78 -12.41 3.49
C PHE A 118 4.67 -11.60 4.79
N ILE A 119 5.08 -12.24 5.88
CA ILE A 119 5.32 -11.63 7.18
C ILE A 119 6.82 -11.69 7.49
N THR A 120 7.33 -10.67 8.16
CA THR A 120 8.74 -10.53 8.51
C THR A 120 8.90 -10.20 9.99
N PRO A 121 10.05 -10.51 10.61
CA PRO A 121 10.44 -9.93 11.89
C PRO A 121 10.31 -8.41 11.90
N LEU A 122 9.79 -7.87 12.99
CA LEU A 122 9.71 -6.41 13.19
C LEU A 122 10.98 -5.83 13.80
N TYR A 123 11.76 -6.66 14.50
CA TYR A 123 13.03 -6.29 15.12
C TYR A 123 13.98 -7.48 15.15
N ASP A 124 15.25 -7.21 15.44
CA ASP A 124 16.27 -8.26 15.52
C ASP A 124 15.95 -9.26 16.64
N GLY A 125 15.92 -10.53 16.28
CA GLY A 125 15.58 -11.61 17.20
C GLY A 125 14.07 -11.85 17.37
N ASP A 126 13.21 -11.09 16.69
CA ASP A 126 11.77 -11.33 16.69
C ASP A 126 11.44 -12.67 16.01
N GLN A 127 10.79 -13.56 16.77
CA GLN A 127 10.33 -14.86 16.32
C GLN A 127 8.80 -14.94 16.23
N THR A 128 8.11 -13.81 16.39
CA THR A 128 6.65 -13.72 16.35
C THR A 128 6.13 -13.97 14.94
N ARG A 129 4.94 -14.56 14.85
CA ARG A 129 4.17 -14.73 13.61
C ARG A 129 2.98 -13.79 13.66
N TYR A 130 3.06 -12.71 12.88
CA TYR A 130 1.99 -11.72 12.85
C TYR A 130 0.84 -12.18 11.96
N ILE A 131 -0.38 -12.05 12.45
CA ILE A 131 -1.60 -12.23 11.68
C ILE A 131 -2.25 -10.86 11.56
N TYR A 132 -2.56 -10.45 10.34
CA TYR A 132 -3.15 -9.14 10.07
C TYR A 132 -4.61 -9.30 9.70
N THR A 133 -5.49 -8.53 10.32
CA THR A 133 -6.94 -8.61 10.10
C THR A 133 -7.49 -7.45 9.29
N GLY A 134 -6.67 -6.94 8.39
CA GLY A 134 -6.91 -5.73 7.62
C GLY A 134 -5.65 -5.30 6.88
N ALA A 135 -5.80 -4.27 6.05
CA ALA A 135 -4.75 -3.70 5.23
C ALA A 135 -4.71 -2.18 5.39
N ALA A 136 -3.51 -1.62 5.50
CA ALA A 136 -3.33 -0.18 5.39
C ALA A 136 -3.71 0.26 3.97
N GLY A 137 -4.39 1.39 3.86
CA GLY A 137 -4.63 2.06 2.59
C GLY A 137 -3.42 2.88 2.17
N LYS A 138 -3.46 3.38 0.93
CA LYS A 138 -2.39 4.19 0.36
C LYS A 138 -2.95 5.31 -0.48
N LEU A 139 -2.38 6.50 -0.27
CA LEU A 139 -2.58 7.70 -1.05
C LEU A 139 -1.25 8.10 -1.69
N LEU A 140 -1.35 8.67 -2.89
CA LEU A 140 -0.23 9.31 -3.56
C LEU A 140 -0.51 10.82 -3.73
N PRO A 141 -0.32 11.63 -2.69
CA PRO A 141 -0.40 13.08 -2.81
C PRO A 141 0.75 13.64 -3.64
N CYS A 142 0.40 14.49 -4.58
CA CYS A 142 1.27 15.17 -5.53
C CYS A 142 1.18 16.67 -5.32
N PHE A 143 2.29 17.35 -5.62
CA PHE A 143 2.46 18.78 -5.47
C PHE A 143 3.04 19.28 -6.79
N TYR A 144 2.27 20.11 -7.48
CA TYR A 144 2.78 20.91 -8.59
C TYR A 144 3.07 22.31 -8.07
N ILE A 145 4.32 22.75 -8.18
CA ILE A 145 4.78 24.04 -7.69
C ILE A 145 5.10 24.90 -8.91
N HIS A 146 4.45 26.05 -9.03
CA HIS A 146 4.79 27.09 -9.99
C HIS A 146 5.47 28.25 -9.27
N GLY A 147 6.66 28.61 -9.71
CA GLY A 147 7.44 29.70 -9.13
C GLY A 147 7.30 31.02 -9.89
N ARG A 148 8.25 31.92 -9.63
CA ARG A 148 8.49 33.12 -10.45
C ARG A 148 9.88 33.03 -11.03
N GLU A 149 9.95 32.72 -12.32
CA GLU A 149 11.19 32.60 -13.07
C GLU A 149 11.95 33.92 -13.16
N VAL A 150 13.28 33.86 -13.09
CA VAL A 150 14.18 35.00 -13.30
C VAL A 150 15.46 34.57 -14.00
N HIS A 151 16.15 35.52 -14.62
CA HIS A 151 17.55 35.34 -14.98
C HIS A 151 18.39 35.15 -13.71
N VAL A 152 19.41 34.29 -13.73
CA VAL A 152 20.24 33.96 -12.55
C VAL A 152 20.92 35.20 -11.94
N GLY A 153 21.19 36.22 -12.76
CA GLY A 153 21.72 37.52 -12.30
C GLY A 153 20.71 38.40 -11.51
N ASP A 154 19.42 38.08 -11.55
CA ASP A 154 18.34 38.76 -10.78
C ASP A 154 17.66 37.76 -9.82
N THR A 155 18.41 36.76 -9.34
CA THR A 155 17.88 35.63 -8.54
C THR A 155 17.06 36.05 -7.33
N LEU A 156 17.42 37.17 -6.69
CA LEU A 156 16.75 37.72 -5.51
C LEU A 156 15.43 38.45 -5.82
N ALA A 157 14.98 38.43 -7.08
CA ALA A 157 13.62 38.81 -7.45
C ALA A 157 12.74 37.59 -7.78
N GLY A 158 13.30 36.38 -7.89
CA GLY A 158 12.58 35.17 -8.26
C GLY A 158 12.07 34.37 -7.08
N ILE A 159 11.06 33.54 -7.31
CA ILE A 159 10.57 32.54 -6.36
C ILE A 159 10.88 31.18 -6.97
N ASP A 160 11.95 30.55 -6.51
CA ASP A 160 12.41 29.28 -7.06
C ASP A 160 11.51 28.12 -6.57
N PRO A 161 10.81 27.41 -7.47
CA PRO A 161 9.96 26.28 -7.08
C PRO A 161 10.77 25.12 -6.47
N ASN A 162 12.05 24.99 -6.78
CA ASN A 162 12.91 23.99 -6.13
C ASN A 162 13.12 24.31 -4.65
N PHE A 163 13.20 25.59 -4.28
CA PHE A 163 13.34 25.97 -2.88
C PHE A 163 12.06 25.66 -2.08
N ILE A 164 10.89 25.99 -2.63
CA ILE A 164 9.59 25.60 -2.04
C ILE A 164 9.53 24.06 -1.88
N SER A 165 9.92 23.31 -2.92
CA SER A 165 9.90 21.84 -2.87
C SER A 165 10.79 21.29 -1.75
N SER A 166 11.96 21.91 -1.50
CA SER A 166 12.87 21.51 -0.43
C SER A 166 12.29 21.75 0.97
N GLU A 167 11.57 22.86 1.17
CA GLU A 167 10.92 23.17 2.44
C GLU A 167 9.76 22.20 2.70
N ILE A 168 8.98 21.85 1.67
CA ILE A 168 7.93 20.83 1.76
C ILE A 168 8.53 19.45 2.09
N THR A 169 9.53 19.01 1.32
CA THR A 169 10.18 17.71 1.55
C THR A 169 10.81 17.60 2.93
N SER A 170 11.46 18.67 3.41
CA SER A 170 12.07 18.70 4.75
C SER A 170 11.04 18.56 5.88
N ARG A 171 9.77 18.91 5.65
CA ARG A 171 8.70 18.80 6.66
C ARG A 171 7.94 17.49 6.58
N LEU A 172 7.80 16.92 5.37
CA LEU A 172 6.99 15.73 5.15
C LEU A 172 7.78 14.42 5.23
N HIS A 173 8.98 14.37 4.64
CA HIS A 173 9.68 13.10 4.45
C HIS A 173 10.11 12.47 5.78
N ASN A 174 9.65 11.25 6.03
CA ASN A 174 9.93 10.47 7.24
C ASN A 174 9.56 11.18 8.55
N ASN A 175 8.66 12.17 8.49
CA ASN A 175 8.22 12.88 9.68
C ASN A 175 7.18 12.05 10.45
N ILE A 176 7.63 11.39 11.51
CA ILE A 176 6.79 10.54 12.37
C ILE A 176 5.64 11.30 13.03
N HIS A 177 5.72 12.62 13.16
CA HIS A 177 4.64 13.43 13.75
C HIS A 177 3.42 13.55 12.85
N LEU A 178 3.55 13.23 11.54
CA LEU A 178 2.44 13.21 10.58
C LEU A 178 1.76 11.85 10.48
N ALA A 179 2.40 10.80 11.00
CA ALA A 179 1.84 9.46 11.07
C ALA A 179 0.63 9.43 12.02
N GLU A 180 -0.35 8.60 11.71
CA GLU A 180 -1.48 8.33 12.60
C GLU A 180 -1.02 7.70 13.92
N LYS A 181 -1.81 7.91 14.98
CA LYS A 181 -1.54 7.34 16.30
C LYS A 181 -2.53 6.20 16.56
N VAL A 182 -2.21 5.02 16.04
CA VAL A 182 -3.03 3.82 16.26
C VAL A 182 -2.28 2.91 17.24
N GLU A 183 -2.89 2.65 18.40
CA GLU A 183 -2.24 1.92 19.50
C GLU A 183 -1.85 0.50 19.06
N GLY A 184 -0.58 0.16 19.28
CA GLY A 184 -0.05 -1.16 18.97
C GLY A 184 0.17 -1.43 17.48
N GLU A 185 -0.08 -0.49 16.57
CA GLU A 185 0.07 -0.70 15.14
C GLU A 185 1.39 -0.15 14.57
N LEU A 186 1.77 -0.65 13.39
CA LEU A 186 2.96 -0.22 12.65
C LEU A 186 2.58 0.89 11.67
N VAL A 187 2.45 2.11 12.19
CA VAL A 187 2.08 3.26 11.40
C VAL A 187 3.33 3.92 10.80
N LEU A 188 3.33 4.14 9.48
CA LEU A 188 4.45 4.71 8.75
C LEU A 188 4.22 6.18 8.38
N PRO A 189 5.27 7.03 8.42
CA PRO A 189 5.19 8.41 7.97
C PRO A 189 5.22 8.54 6.43
N PRO A 190 4.87 9.72 5.88
CA PRO A 190 5.02 10.02 4.46
C PRO A 190 6.46 9.83 3.96
N SER A 191 6.61 9.29 2.76
CA SER A 191 7.92 9.09 2.10
C SER A 191 7.95 9.77 0.74
N CYS A 192 8.92 10.67 0.52
CA CYS A 192 9.11 11.30 -0.79
C CYS A 192 9.62 10.26 -1.78
N LEU A 193 8.87 10.03 -2.86
CA LEU A 193 9.25 9.07 -3.89
C LEU A 193 9.75 9.76 -5.18
N TYR A 194 9.42 11.03 -5.36
CA TYR A 194 9.80 11.80 -6.53
C TYR A 194 9.86 13.29 -6.21
N GLN A 195 10.90 13.96 -6.68
CA GLN A 195 11.08 15.40 -6.63
C GLN A 195 11.96 15.82 -7.79
N ARG A 196 11.44 16.63 -8.72
CA ARG A 196 12.17 17.05 -9.92
C ARG A 196 11.60 18.36 -10.49
N ASP A 197 12.47 19.25 -10.94
CA ASP A 197 12.05 20.40 -11.74
C ASP A 197 11.76 20.06 -13.20
N ASN A 198 11.04 20.96 -13.87
CA ASN A 198 10.65 20.81 -15.26
C ASN A 198 11.71 21.37 -16.25
N LYS A 199 12.95 21.67 -15.83
CA LYS A 199 13.99 22.06 -16.79
C LYS A 199 14.48 20.85 -17.57
N GLU A 200 14.29 20.88 -18.88
CA GLU A 200 14.81 19.84 -19.79
C GLU A 200 16.26 20.10 -20.22
N SER A 201 16.70 21.36 -20.21
CA SER A 201 18.04 21.75 -20.65
C SER A 201 18.61 22.89 -19.81
N TYR A 202 19.95 22.99 -19.82
CA TYR A 202 20.67 24.06 -19.14
C TYR A 202 20.44 25.40 -19.85
N ASN A 203 20.06 26.41 -19.06
CA ASN A 203 20.12 27.82 -19.42
C ASN A 203 20.28 28.67 -18.14
N VAL A 204 20.47 29.98 -18.30
CA VAL A 204 20.70 30.93 -17.20
C VAL A 204 19.43 31.40 -16.49
N GLN A 205 18.31 30.70 -16.66
CA GLN A 205 17.04 31.00 -15.97
C GLN A 205 16.80 29.99 -14.85
N THR A 206 16.16 30.42 -13.77
CA THR A 206 15.67 29.53 -12.72
C THR A 206 14.58 28.59 -13.27
N ALA A 207 14.27 27.51 -12.54
CA ALA A 207 13.16 26.65 -12.92
C ALA A 207 11.82 27.41 -12.84
N VAL A 208 10.90 27.05 -13.73
CA VAL A 208 9.53 27.61 -13.77
C VAL A 208 8.61 26.85 -12.83
N SER A 209 8.77 25.54 -12.79
CA SER A 209 7.97 24.65 -11.95
C SER A 209 8.76 23.42 -11.48
N THR A 210 8.24 22.84 -10.40
CA THR A 210 8.76 21.61 -9.78
C THR A 210 7.60 20.68 -9.44
N SER A 211 7.80 19.39 -9.67
CA SER A 211 6.84 18.33 -9.39
C SER A 211 7.41 17.41 -8.31
N LEU A 212 6.60 17.08 -7.30
CA LEU A 212 6.95 16.10 -6.28
C LEU A 212 5.74 15.29 -5.82
N TYR A 213 5.97 14.06 -5.35
CA TYR A 213 4.92 13.24 -4.74
C TYR A 213 5.45 12.33 -3.64
N PHE A 214 4.55 12.01 -2.72
CA PHE A 214 4.83 11.18 -1.57
C PHE A 214 3.99 9.91 -1.61
N ASN A 215 4.53 8.83 -1.04
CA ASN A 215 3.74 7.70 -0.59
C ASN A 215 3.25 7.98 0.83
N CYS A 216 1.94 7.98 1.03
CA CYS A 216 1.31 8.11 2.34
C CYS A 216 0.44 6.88 2.61
N PHE A 217 0.77 6.12 3.65
CA PHE A 217 -0.16 5.12 4.16
C PHE A 217 -1.27 5.80 4.95
N ILE A 218 -2.48 5.25 4.86
CA ILE A 218 -3.64 5.65 5.65
C ILE A 218 -4.22 4.43 6.38
N TYR A 219 -4.67 4.63 7.60
CA TYR A 219 -5.10 3.55 8.50
C TYR A 219 -6.54 3.78 8.94
N GLU A 220 -6.80 4.84 9.70
CA GLU A 220 -8.14 5.27 10.12
C GLU A 220 -8.49 6.65 9.54
N ARG A 221 -7.50 7.41 9.09
CA ARG A 221 -7.65 8.73 8.47
C ARG A 221 -8.25 8.64 7.07
N THR A 222 -9.13 9.59 6.77
CA THR A 222 -9.72 9.77 5.45
C THR A 222 -8.77 10.48 4.48
N ALA A 223 -9.00 10.32 3.18
CA ALA A 223 -8.28 11.10 2.16
C ALA A 223 -8.51 12.62 2.29
N LYS A 224 -9.64 13.06 2.84
CA LYS A 224 -9.89 14.47 3.10
C LYS A 224 -8.99 14.99 4.22
N GLU A 225 -8.97 14.32 5.36
CA GLU A 225 -8.13 14.72 6.50
C GLU A 225 -6.64 14.71 6.13
N MET A 226 -6.21 13.77 5.29
CA MET A 226 -4.85 13.77 4.76
C MET A 226 -4.59 15.00 3.88
N MET A 227 -5.53 15.37 2.98
CA MET A 227 -5.39 16.56 2.15
C MET A 227 -5.32 17.83 3.01
N ASP A 228 -6.20 17.97 4.00
CA ASP A 228 -6.24 19.12 4.90
C ASP A 228 -4.91 19.28 5.67
N LEU A 229 -4.36 18.17 6.20
CA LEU A 229 -3.05 18.16 6.86
C LEU A 229 -1.91 18.60 5.91
N LEU A 230 -1.91 18.08 4.67
CA LEU A 230 -0.86 18.40 3.71
C LEU A 230 -0.93 19.86 3.25
N ILE A 231 -2.14 20.43 3.13
CA ILE A 231 -2.33 21.86 2.86
C ILE A 231 -1.73 22.68 3.99
N GLU A 232 -2.05 22.38 5.25
CA GLU A 232 -1.52 23.11 6.42
C GLU A 232 0.01 23.13 6.44
N VAL A 233 0.64 21.95 6.29
CA VAL A 233 2.11 21.84 6.25
C VAL A 233 2.70 22.59 5.06
N THR A 234 2.01 22.58 3.91
CA THR A 234 2.46 23.28 2.71
C THR A 234 2.36 24.78 2.87
N GLU A 235 1.30 25.29 3.48
CA GLU A 235 1.16 26.71 3.79
C GLU A 235 2.25 27.18 4.76
N GLU A 236 2.61 26.38 5.76
CA GLU A 236 3.75 26.67 6.64
C GLU A 236 5.08 26.70 5.88
N ALA A 237 5.31 25.74 4.99
CA ALA A 237 6.50 25.70 4.14
C ALA A 237 6.57 26.94 3.21
N CYS A 238 5.43 27.33 2.64
CA CYS A 238 5.31 28.53 1.82
C CYS A 238 5.62 29.78 2.65
N ARG A 239 4.95 29.99 3.79
CA ARG A 239 5.20 31.16 4.67
C ARG A 239 6.66 31.30 5.07
N GLU A 240 7.33 30.19 5.42
CA GLU A 240 8.77 30.23 5.74
C GLU A 240 9.62 30.58 4.52
N THR A 241 9.25 30.09 3.34
CA THR A 241 9.90 30.45 2.07
C THR A 241 9.74 31.94 1.78
N GLU A 242 8.52 32.48 1.86
CA GLU A 242 8.24 33.91 1.66
C GLU A 242 9.11 34.78 2.58
N ARG A 243 9.16 34.40 3.87
CA ARG A 243 9.96 35.10 4.89
C ARG A 243 11.44 35.10 4.52
N LYS A 244 12.03 33.93 4.22
CA LYS A 244 13.45 33.82 3.86
C LYS A 244 13.79 34.62 2.60
N LEU A 245 12.96 34.55 1.56
CA LEU A 245 13.17 35.29 0.32
C LEU A 245 13.09 36.80 0.56
N SER A 246 12.12 37.25 1.37
CA SER A 246 12.00 38.65 1.76
C SER A 246 13.21 39.13 2.55
N ASP A 247 13.61 38.39 3.59
CA ASP A 247 14.76 38.74 4.45
C ASP A 247 16.06 38.84 3.64
N TYR A 248 16.31 37.90 2.74
CA TYR A 248 17.49 37.90 1.87
C TYR A 248 17.47 39.05 0.87
N TYR A 249 16.32 39.37 0.30
CA TYR A 249 16.18 40.52 -0.58
C TYR A 249 16.45 41.84 0.15
N GLU A 250 15.91 42.02 1.36
CA GLU A 250 16.13 43.23 2.16
C GLU A 250 17.61 43.41 2.55
N GLU A 251 18.25 42.34 2.98
CA GLU A 251 19.68 42.36 3.31
C GLU A 251 20.54 42.66 2.08
N TYR A 252 20.20 42.12 0.90
CA TYR A 252 20.90 42.43 -0.34
C TYR A 252 20.75 43.91 -0.75
N VAL A 253 19.53 44.45 -0.71
CA VAL A 253 19.27 45.86 -1.04
C VAL A 253 20.09 46.78 -0.13
N LYS A 254 20.17 46.45 1.17
CA LYS A 254 20.99 47.17 2.15
C LYS A 254 22.48 47.09 1.83
N ARG A 255 23.01 45.89 1.53
CA ARG A 255 24.43 45.68 1.18
C ARG A 255 24.84 46.38 -0.11
N ALA A 256 23.96 46.36 -1.11
CA ALA A 256 24.20 46.96 -2.42
C ALA A 256 23.94 48.48 -2.44
N ASN A 257 23.38 49.05 -1.37
CA ASN A 257 22.96 50.45 -1.28
C ASN A 257 22.03 50.86 -2.44
N LEU A 258 21.04 50.00 -2.74
CA LEU A 258 20.08 50.19 -3.81
C LEU A 258 18.71 50.63 -3.27
N PRO A 259 17.86 51.28 -4.09
CA PRO A 259 16.46 51.48 -3.73
C PRO A 259 15.70 50.13 -3.76
N LYS A 260 14.76 49.96 -2.83
CA LYS A 260 13.89 48.77 -2.75
C LYS A 260 12.90 48.75 -3.92
N LYS A 261 12.78 47.61 -4.62
CA LYS A 261 11.69 47.34 -5.57
C LYS A 261 10.46 46.83 -4.80
N HIS A 262 9.27 47.08 -5.31
CA HIS A 262 8.04 46.48 -4.79
C HIS A 262 7.89 45.06 -5.34
N LEU A 263 8.39 44.08 -4.60
CA LEU A 263 8.24 42.64 -4.90
C LEU A 263 7.21 42.03 -3.95
N SER A 264 6.31 41.21 -4.49
CA SER A 264 5.49 40.31 -3.68
C SER A 264 6.20 38.97 -3.55
N TRP A 265 6.20 38.41 -2.35
CA TRP A 265 6.71 37.07 -2.08
C TRP A 265 5.58 36.05 -1.91
N GLY A 266 4.32 36.47 -2.05
CA GLY A 266 3.16 35.62 -1.80
C GLY A 266 3.14 34.36 -2.67
N ILE A 267 2.97 33.22 -2.01
CA ILE A 267 2.83 31.88 -2.59
C ILE A 267 1.47 31.34 -2.16
N GLN A 268 0.60 31.08 -3.14
CA GLN A 268 -0.73 30.54 -2.87
C GLN A 268 -0.68 29.02 -2.74
N VAL A 269 -1.55 28.44 -1.91
CA VAL A 269 -1.70 26.99 -1.78
C VAL A 269 -3.13 26.62 -2.11
N TYR A 270 -3.33 25.60 -2.95
CA TYR A 270 -4.63 25.12 -3.36
C TYR A 270 -4.69 23.59 -3.31
N SER A 271 -5.82 23.05 -2.87
CA SER A 271 -6.23 21.73 -3.35
C SER A 271 -6.65 21.82 -4.83
N LEU A 272 -6.60 20.72 -5.56
CA LEU A 272 -7.07 20.69 -6.95
C LEU A 272 -8.53 21.15 -7.04
N GLU A 273 -9.39 20.66 -6.16
CA GLU A 273 -10.81 21.06 -6.13
C GLU A 273 -10.98 22.59 -6.07
N GLN A 274 -10.27 23.25 -5.14
CA GLN A 274 -10.28 24.71 -4.98
C GLN A 274 -9.72 25.41 -6.22
N TYR A 275 -8.67 24.85 -6.83
CA TYR A 275 -8.04 25.42 -8.01
C TYR A 275 -8.95 25.34 -9.24
N LEU A 276 -9.62 24.20 -9.46
CA LEU A 276 -10.59 24.05 -10.53
C LEU A 276 -11.76 25.01 -10.35
N GLU A 277 -12.28 25.18 -9.13
CA GLU A 277 -13.33 26.16 -8.83
C GLU A 277 -12.88 27.59 -9.14
N LYS A 278 -11.65 27.98 -8.76
CA LYS A 278 -11.05 29.28 -9.12
C LYS A 278 -11.06 29.51 -10.63
N LEU A 279 -10.67 28.51 -11.42
CA LEU A 279 -10.63 28.60 -12.87
C LEU A 279 -12.04 28.71 -13.48
N ARG A 280 -13.00 27.90 -13.01
CA ARG A 280 -14.41 27.98 -13.46
C ARG A 280 -15.01 29.35 -13.20
N ASN A 281 -14.74 29.94 -12.04
CA ASN A 281 -15.18 31.29 -11.70
C ASN A 281 -14.57 32.39 -12.59
N ARG A 282 -13.50 32.08 -13.33
CA ARG A 282 -12.87 32.95 -14.34
C ARG A 282 -13.33 32.65 -15.76
N GLY A 283 -14.31 31.76 -15.95
CA GLY A 283 -14.83 31.37 -17.26
C GLY A 283 -13.92 30.40 -18.03
N ILE A 284 -12.98 29.75 -17.35
CA ILE A 284 -12.13 28.71 -17.92
C ILE A 284 -12.80 27.36 -17.69
N ASP A 285 -12.75 26.48 -18.69
CA ASP A 285 -13.23 25.09 -18.59
C ASP A 285 -12.04 24.16 -18.26
N PRO A 286 -11.80 23.85 -16.98
CA PRO A 286 -10.67 23.03 -16.61
C PRO A 286 -10.89 21.54 -16.95
N GLU A 287 -12.13 21.06 -16.98
CA GLU A 287 -12.46 19.69 -17.36
C GLU A 287 -12.00 19.39 -18.79
N GLN A 288 -12.33 20.30 -19.73
CA GLN A 288 -11.91 20.18 -21.12
C GLN A 288 -10.38 20.18 -21.26
N CYS A 289 -9.68 21.06 -20.52
CA CYS A 289 -8.22 21.11 -20.51
C CYS A 289 -7.61 19.78 -20.03
N ILE A 290 -8.07 19.26 -18.89
CA ILE A 290 -7.61 17.98 -18.37
C ILE A 290 -7.83 16.88 -19.40
N GLU A 291 -9.02 16.76 -19.98
CA GLU A 291 -9.33 15.70 -20.94
C GLU A 291 -8.42 15.76 -22.18
N GLN A 292 -8.21 16.95 -22.75
CA GLN A 292 -7.34 17.14 -23.91
C GLN A 292 -5.89 16.81 -23.59
N THR A 293 -5.39 17.26 -22.44
CA THR A 293 -4.02 17.00 -22.00
C THR A 293 -3.79 15.52 -21.76
N PHE A 294 -4.75 14.83 -21.16
CA PHE A 294 -4.69 13.39 -20.98
C PHE A 294 -4.59 12.66 -22.32
N LYS A 295 -5.41 13.03 -23.32
CA LYS A 295 -5.37 12.44 -24.67
C LYS A 295 -4.06 12.72 -25.41
N ALA A 296 -3.54 13.94 -25.32
CA ALA A 296 -2.30 14.33 -25.98
C ALA A 296 -1.06 13.59 -25.41
N ASN A 297 -1.13 13.18 -24.14
CA ASN A 297 0.00 12.61 -23.40
C ASN A 297 -0.19 11.13 -23.03
N GLU A 298 -0.93 10.35 -23.82
CA GLU A 298 -1.17 8.92 -23.57
C GLU A 298 0.12 8.07 -23.49
N HIS A 299 1.21 8.55 -24.08
CA HIS A 299 2.52 7.90 -24.07
C HIS A 299 3.27 8.06 -22.73
N LEU A 300 2.83 9.00 -21.87
CA LEU A 300 3.44 9.24 -20.56
C LEU A 300 2.86 8.30 -19.50
N GLU A 301 3.67 8.01 -18.50
CA GLU A 301 3.22 7.31 -17.28
C GLU A 301 2.13 8.14 -16.56
N LEU A 302 1.17 7.47 -15.90
CA LEU A 302 -0.04 8.07 -15.34
C LEU A 302 0.22 9.26 -14.41
N ARG A 303 1.22 9.21 -13.52
CA ARG A 303 1.52 10.34 -12.62
C ARG A 303 2.03 11.55 -13.40
N MET A 304 2.83 11.32 -14.44
CA MET A 304 3.32 12.39 -15.32
C MET A 304 2.18 13.03 -16.13
N ARG A 305 1.19 12.24 -16.56
CA ARG A 305 -0.03 12.77 -17.19
C ARG A 305 -0.81 13.67 -16.23
N CYS A 306 -0.92 13.29 -14.95
CA CYS A 306 -1.53 14.14 -13.93
C CYS A 306 -0.77 15.47 -13.78
N PHE A 307 0.56 15.44 -13.64
CA PHE A 307 1.36 16.68 -13.56
C PHE A 307 1.20 17.56 -14.81
N GLN A 308 1.23 16.95 -16.01
CA GLN A 308 1.03 17.70 -17.26
C GLN A 308 -0.35 18.38 -17.28
N ALA A 309 -1.40 17.71 -16.81
CA ALA A 309 -2.73 18.30 -16.73
C ALA A 309 -2.75 19.53 -15.80
N ILE A 310 -2.09 19.47 -14.64
CA ILE A 310 -1.98 20.63 -13.74
C ILE A 310 -1.15 21.74 -14.36
N GLU A 311 -0.07 21.42 -15.08
CA GLU A 311 0.74 22.39 -15.79
C GLU A 311 -0.05 23.12 -16.89
N GLU A 312 -0.83 22.40 -17.70
CA GLU A 312 -1.68 23.02 -18.73
C GLU A 312 -2.77 23.90 -18.09
N LEU A 313 -3.37 23.47 -16.98
CA LEU A 313 -4.29 24.31 -16.22
C LEU A 313 -3.62 25.58 -15.68
N GLN A 314 -2.36 25.48 -15.23
CA GLN A 314 -1.59 26.63 -14.78
C GLN A 314 -1.31 27.64 -15.90
N LYS A 315 -1.10 27.18 -17.13
CA LYS A 315 -0.93 28.07 -18.30
C LYS A 315 -2.20 28.85 -18.63
N LEU A 316 -3.38 28.32 -18.27
CA LEU A 316 -4.67 28.96 -18.48
C LEU A 316 -5.02 29.98 -17.38
N ASP A 317 -4.42 29.92 -16.18
CA ASP A 317 -4.75 30.86 -15.09
C ASP A 317 -4.26 32.28 -15.42
N PRO A 318 -5.14 33.30 -15.50
CA PRO A 318 -4.70 34.68 -15.71
C PRO A 318 -3.78 35.21 -14.59
N ASP A 319 -3.86 34.59 -13.40
CA ASP A 319 -2.97 34.87 -12.29
C ASP A 319 -1.75 33.94 -12.35
N GLN A 320 -0.64 34.44 -12.87
CA GLN A 320 0.63 33.72 -12.99
C GLN A 320 1.49 33.85 -11.72
N GLY A 321 0.87 34.15 -10.56
CA GLY A 321 1.56 34.18 -9.27
C GLY A 321 2.12 32.82 -8.84
N ALA A 322 3.11 32.84 -7.95
CA ALA A 322 3.68 31.62 -7.40
C ALA A 322 2.62 30.85 -6.59
N LYS A 323 2.57 29.53 -6.79
CA LYS A 323 1.57 28.68 -6.13
C LYS A 323 1.98 27.22 -6.03
N VAL A 324 1.37 26.52 -5.07
CA VAL A 324 1.42 25.07 -4.92
C VAL A 324 0.02 24.51 -5.10
N ILE A 325 -0.13 23.55 -6.01
CA ILE A 325 -1.40 22.85 -6.27
C ILE A 325 -1.23 21.40 -5.84
N LEU A 326 -2.02 20.99 -4.85
CA LEU A 326 -2.03 19.65 -4.28
C LEU A 326 -3.14 18.81 -4.92
N PHE A 327 -2.82 17.58 -5.26
CA PHE A 327 -3.77 16.65 -5.86
C PHE A 327 -3.38 15.20 -5.56
N TYR A 328 -4.27 14.26 -5.83
CA TYR A 328 -3.98 12.82 -5.76
C TYR A 328 -3.71 12.24 -7.14
N ALA A 329 -2.83 11.24 -7.19
CA ALA A 329 -2.53 10.48 -8.40
C ALA A 329 -2.57 8.95 -8.09
N PRO A 330 -2.60 8.07 -9.10
CA PRO A 330 -2.65 6.63 -8.86
C PRO A 330 -1.28 6.08 -8.40
N PRO A 331 -1.25 4.92 -7.72
CA PRO A 331 -2.40 4.12 -7.31
C PRO A 331 -3.04 4.61 -5.99
N TYR A 332 -4.35 4.41 -5.86
CA TYR A 332 -5.09 4.50 -4.59
C TYR A 332 -5.39 3.08 -4.11
N LEU A 333 -5.12 2.82 -2.83
CA LEU A 333 -5.57 1.59 -2.17
C LEU A 333 -6.47 1.98 -1.00
N PRO A 334 -7.69 1.42 -0.91
CA PRO A 334 -8.54 1.64 0.25
C PRO A 334 -7.92 0.99 1.49
N HIS A 335 -8.27 1.48 2.67
CA HIS A 335 -7.92 0.80 3.91
C HIS A 335 -9.08 -0.09 4.35
N ASN A 336 -8.77 -1.21 5.01
CA ASN A 336 -9.81 -2.01 5.65
C ASN A 336 -9.29 -2.73 6.89
N TYR A 337 -10.21 -3.10 7.76
CA TYR A 337 -9.96 -3.79 9.03
C TYR A 337 -11.27 -4.33 9.61
N LEU A 338 -11.17 -5.32 10.49
CA LEU A 338 -12.31 -5.86 11.24
C LEU A 338 -12.83 -4.85 12.27
N LYS A 339 -14.12 -4.51 12.18
CA LYS A 339 -14.76 -3.54 13.08
C LYS A 339 -15.16 -4.18 14.41
N GLU A 340 -14.92 -3.45 15.50
CA GLU A 340 -15.22 -3.92 16.85
C GLU A 340 -16.72 -3.97 17.15
N ASP A 341 -17.55 -3.19 16.45
CA ASP A 341 -19.00 -3.13 16.61
C ASP A 341 -19.77 -4.10 15.69
N SER A 342 -19.07 -4.85 14.84
CA SER A 342 -19.65 -5.81 13.90
C SER A 342 -19.65 -7.22 14.48
N ALA A 343 -20.82 -7.79 14.75
CA ALA A 343 -20.95 -9.17 15.23
C ALA A 343 -20.29 -10.20 14.29
N ARG A 344 -20.31 -9.95 12.97
CA ARG A 344 -19.61 -10.77 11.97
C ARG A 344 -18.10 -10.73 12.19
N ASP A 345 -17.56 -9.54 12.41
CA ASP A 345 -16.11 -9.32 12.52
C ASP A 345 -15.59 -9.80 13.87
N GLN A 346 -16.36 -9.64 14.95
CA GLN A 346 -16.08 -10.23 16.26
C GLN A 346 -16.01 -11.76 16.20
N LEU A 347 -16.98 -12.39 15.51
CA LEU A 347 -16.96 -13.84 15.28
C LEU A 347 -15.69 -14.24 14.54
N LEU A 348 -15.34 -13.51 13.47
CA LEU A 348 -14.14 -13.80 12.69
C LEU A 348 -12.86 -13.67 13.53
N GLN A 349 -12.71 -12.60 14.31
CA GLN A 349 -11.58 -12.43 15.23
C GLN A 349 -11.47 -13.60 16.22
N HIS A 350 -12.59 -14.01 16.80
CA HIS A 350 -12.62 -15.14 17.73
C HIS A 350 -12.19 -16.45 17.07
N VAL A 351 -12.70 -16.75 15.87
CA VAL A 351 -12.34 -17.94 15.09
C VAL A 351 -10.83 -17.97 14.79
N ILE A 352 -10.27 -16.85 14.33
CA ILE A 352 -8.84 -16.78 14.00
C ILE A 352 -8.01 -16.97 15.26
N LYS A 353 -8.41 -16.34 16.37
CA LYS A 353 -7.72 -16.48 17.66
C LYS A 353 -7.69 -17.92 18.13
N GLU A 354 -8.82 -18.63 18.09
CA GLU A 354 -8.84 -20.04 18.50
C GLU A 354 -7.99 -20.95 17.61
N ALA A 355 -7.98 -20.70 16.29
CA ALA A 355 -7.12 -21.44 15.37
C ALA A 355 -5.62 -21.16 15.63
N ALA A 356 -5.28 -19.90 15.90
CA ALA A 356 -3.92 -19.51 16.27
C ALA A 356 -3.49 -20.15 17.60
N ASP A 357 -4.35 -20.14 18.63
CA ASP A 357 -4.07 -20.72 19.95
C ASP A 357 -3.85 -22.25 19.85
N LYS A 358 -4.68 -22.96 19.07
CA LYS A 358 -4.51 -24.41 18.82
C LYS A 358 -3.24 -24.72 18.04
N THR A 359 -2.91 -23.89 17.06
CA THR A 359 -1.67 -24.03 16.28
C THR A 359 -0.45 -23.74 17.16
N ALA A 360 -0.49 -22.70 17.99
CA ALA A 360 0.57 -22.37 18.95
C ALA A 360 0.83 -23.52 19.92
N ALA A 361 -0.24 -24.11 20.48
CA ALA A 361 -0.12 -25.23 21.41
C ALA A 361 0.55 -26.47 20.81
N SER A 362 0.36 -26.73 19.52
CA SER A 362 0.93 -27.91 18.84
C SER A 362 2.30 -27.67 18.20
N THR A 363 2.64 -26.41 17.88
CA THR A 363 3.87 -26.08 17.13
C THR A 363 4.91 -25.32 17.96
N GLY A 364 4.49 -24.69 19.07
CA GLY A 364 5.32 -23.79 19.86
C GLY A 364 5.53 -22.39 19.25
N GLU A 365 4.88 -22.08 18.12
CA GLU A 365 4.95 -20.75 17.51
C GLU A 365 4.16 -19.73 18.33
N THR A 366 4.61 -18.48 18.31
CA THR A 366 3.93 -17.36 18.98
C THR A 366 3.23 -16.50 17.93
N PHE A 367 1.90 -16.38 18.04
CA PHE A 367 1.10 -15.55 17.12
C PHE A 367 0.70 -14.24 17.79
N VAL A 368 0.80 -13.13 17.06
CA VAL A 368 0.32 -11.81 17.50
C VAL A 368 -0.55 -11.18 16.42
N PHE A 369 -1.65 -10.59 16.86
CA PHE A 369 -2.61 -9.94 15.98
C PHE A 369 -2.26 -8.47 15.79
N LYS A 370 -2.40 -7.99 14.56
CA LYS A 370 -2.34 -6.58 14.16
C LYS A 370 -3.52 -6.26 13.27
N LYS A 371 -4.02 -5.03 13.35
CA LYS A 371 -5.13 -4.58 12.52
C LYS A 371 -4.68 -4.39 11.07
N PHE A 372 -3.52 -3.76 10.86
CA PHE A 372 -3.12 -3.31 9.54
C PHE A 372 -1.87 -4.01 9.03
N PHE A 373 -2.01 -4.73 7.91
CA PHE A 373 -0.85 -5.22 7.17
C PHE A 373 0.02 -4.05 6.71
N PRO A 374 1.34 -4.03 7.02
CA PRO A 374 2.20 -2.87 6.81
C PRO A 374 2.72 -2.73 5.38
N TYR A 375 2.33 -3.63 4.47
CA TYR A 375 2.67 -3.59 3.06
C TYR A 375 1.41 -3.44 2.20
N LEU A 376 1.60 -3.20 0.91
CA LEU A 376 0.48 -3.23 -0.03
C LEU A 376 -0.11 -4.63 -0.06
N ALA A 377 -1.43 -4.69 -0.25
CA ALA A 377 -2.14 -5.95 -0.41
C ALA A 377 -3.38 -5.73 -1.25
N ASP A 378 -3.57 -6.56 -2.26
CA ASP A 378 -4.81 -6.64 -3.05
C ASP A 378 -6.05 -6.89 -2.17
N GLY A 379 -5.86 -7.49 -0.99
CA GLY A 379 -6.91 -7.63 0.02
C GLY A 379 -7.58 -6.32 0.45
N SER A 380 -6.92 -5.17 0.23
CA SER A 380 -7.53 -3.84 0.42
C SER A 380 -8.81 -3.66 -0.41
N PHE A 381 -8.87 -4.15 -1.64
CA PHE A 381 -10.00 -3.96 -2.56
C PHE A 381 -11.19 -4.90 -2.33
N LEU A 382 -11.17 -5.73 -1.28
CA LEU A 382 -12.25 -6.68 -0.99
C LEU A 382 -13.35 -6.13 -0.09
N SER A 383 -13.05 -5.04 0.63
CA SER A 383 -13.99 -4.31 1.46
C SER A 383 -13.62 -2.83 1.50
N LEU A 384 -14.60 -1.98 1.80
CA LEU A 384 -14.47 -0.52 1.77
C LEU A 384 -15.21 0.06 2.97
N HIS A 385 -14.53 0.90 3.75
CA HIS A 385 -15.13 1.56 4.91
C HIS A 385 -15.60 2.96 4.59
N GLU A 386 -14.98 3.59 3.60
CA GLU A 386 -15.21 4.96 3.19
C GLU A 386 -16.65 5.16 2.71
N THR A 387 -17.23 6.26 3.18
CA THR A 387 -18.53 6.78 2.78
C THR A 387 -18.48 7.38 1.37
N ASP A 388 -19.64 7.56 0.74
CA ASP A 388 -19.70 8.20 -0.58
C ASP A 388 -19.15 9.63 -0.55
N GLY A 389 -19.38 10.38 0.55
CA GLY A 389 -18.85 11.73 0.70
C GLY A 389 -17.32 11.79 0.77
N GLU A 390 -16.68 10.83 1.45
CA GLU A 390 -15.21 10.72 1.53
C GLU A 390 -14.60 10.35 0.17
N ILE A 391 -15.22 9.40 -0.53
CA ILE A 391 -14.82 9.00 -1.89
C ILE A 391 -14.97 10.16 -2.87
N ASP A 392 -16.09 10.88 -2.83
CA ASP A 392 -16.30 12.02 -3.71
C ASP A 392 -15.29 13.13 -3.43
N SER A 393 -14.93 13.37 -2.16
CA SER A 393 -13.88 14.33 -1.78
C SER A 393 -12.51 13.92 -2.34
N PHE A 394 -12.18 12.64 -2.33
CA PHE A 394 -10.97 12.11 -2.93
C PHE A 394 -10.97 12.31 -4.47
N ILE A 395 -12.07 11.93 -5.13
CA ILE A 395 -12.22 12.04 -6.59
C ILE A 395 -12.13 13.49 -7.07
N ARG A 396 -12.73 14.44 -6.36
CA ARG A 396 -12.66 15.89 -6.70
C ARG A 396 -11.24 16.45 -6.65
N ASN A 397 -10.33 15.77 -5.95
CA ASN A 397 -8.92 16.14 -5.88
C ASN A 397 -8.02 15.25 -6.76
N PHE A 398 -8.58 14.55 -7.75
CA PHE A 398 -7.86 13.66 -8.65
C PHE A 398 -8.02 14.10 -10.11
N PRO A 399 -6.95 14.54 -10.80
CA PRO A 399 -7.07 15.01 -12.17
C PRO A 399 -7.31 13.83 -13.11
N GLY A 400 -8.35 13.92 -13.94
CA GLY A 400 -8.61 12.91 -14.95
C GLY A 400 -9.06 11.56 -14.41
N TRP A 401 -9.73 11.51 -13.24
CA TRP A 401 -10.24 10.27 -12.62
C TRP A 401 -10.96 9.33 -13.61
N ASN A 402 -11.84 9.89 -14.46
CA ASN A 402 -12.61 9.13 -15.44
C ASN A 402 -11.75 8.58 -16.61
N MET A 403 -10.51 9.06 -16.78
CA MET A 403 -9.64 8.70 -17.91
C MET A 403 -8.56 7.68 -17.58
N ILE A 404 -8.20 7.55 -16.30
CA ILE A 404 -7.12 6.67 -15.84
C ILE A 404 -7.60 5.22 -15.65
N GLY A 405 -8.92 5.03 -15.53
CA GLY A 405 -9.51 3.78 -15.05
C GLY A 405 -9.94 3.97 -13.60
N THR A 406 -11.20 3.65 -13.32
CA THR A 406 -11.82 3.94 -12.03
C THR A 406 -11.83 2.71 -11.13
N ILE A 407 -11.70 2.95 -9.83
CA ILE A 407 -11.87 1.90 -8.82
C ILE A 407 -13.38 1.66 -8.64
N PRO A 408 -13.87 0.41 -8.73
CA PRO A 408 -15.29 0.12 -8.66
C PRO A 408 -15.80 0.12 -7.21
N PHE A 409 -15.72 1.27 -6.53
CA PHE A 409 -16.02 1.42 -5.10
C PHE A 409 -17.37 0.84 -4.67
N LYS A 410 -18.41 1.04 -5.49
CA LYS A 410 -19.76 0.50 -5.24
C LYS A 410 -19.78 -1.03 -5.24
N ASP A 411 -19.04 -1.65 -6.17
CA ASP A 411 -18.98 -3.11 -6.28
C ASP A 411 -18.11 -3.72 -5.17
N ILE A 412 -17.02 -3.03 -4.78
CA ILE A 412 -16.20 -3.41 -3.61
C ILE A 412 -17.05 -3.38 -2.33
N ARG A 413 -17.77 -2.28 -2.09
CA ARG A 413 -18.66 -2.15 -0.92
C ARG A 413 -19.76 -3.20 -0.90
N LYS A 414 -20.25 -3.63 -2.06
CA LYS A 414 -21.24 -4.71 -2.18
C LYS A 414 -20.64 -6.09 -1.89
N LEU A 415 -19.37 -6.31 -2.21
CA LEU A 415 -18.66 -7.54 -1.84
C LEU A 415 -18.50 -7.63 -0.32
N ASN A 416 -17.88 -6.61 0.29
CA ASN A 416 -17.62 -6.49 1.73
C ASN A 416 -17.06 -7.78 2.34
N ILE A 417 -16.01 -8.33 1.71
CA ILE A 417 -15.33 -9.54 2.16
C ILE A 417 -14.19 -9.13 3.08
N PRO A 418 -14.21 -9.52 4.36
CA PRO A 418 -13.08 -9.28 5.25
C PRO A 418 -11.81 -9.98 4.74
N SER A 419 -10.69 -9.27 4.70
CA SER A 419 -9.40 -9.83 4.29
C SER A 419 -8.49 -10.03 5.51
N ILE A 420 -7.86 -11.20 5.59
CA ILE A 420 -6.95 -11.58 6.66
C ILE A 420 -5.64 -12.02 6.02
N ASN A 421 -4.51 -11.48 6.47
CA ASN A 421 -3.21 -12.00 6.07
C ASN A 421 -2.70 -13.03 7.07
N MET A 422 -2.55 -14.27 6.60
CA MET A 422 -1.83 -15.37 7.24
C MET A 422 -0.63 -15.70 6.36
N GLY A 423 0.42 -14.92 6.54
CA GLY A 423 1.52 -14.88 5.59
C GLY A 423 2.57 -15.96 5.73
N VAL A 424 3.29 -16.20 4.64
CA VAL A 424 4.57 -16.92 4.69
C VAL A 424 5.59 -16.13 5.49
N TYR A 425 6.44 -16.78 6.27
CA TYR A 425 7.44 -16.08 7.07
C TYR A 425 8.77 -16.00 6.33
N GLY A 426 9.31 -14.80 6.19
CA GLY A 426 10.57 -14.60 5.49
C GLY A 426 11.26 -13.27 5.78
N LYS A 427 12.28 -12.98 4.97
CA LYS A 427 13.08 -11.75 5.07
C LYS A 427 13.41 -11.23 3.68
N ASP A 428 13.68 -9.93 3.63
CA ASP A 428 14.29 -9.28 2.47
C ASP A 428 13.45 -9.36 1.18
N GLY A 429 12.12 -9.29 1.29
CA GLY A 429 11.23 -9.11 0.14
C GLY A 429 11.73 -7.99 -0.78
N HIS A 430 11.71 -8.23 -2.09
CA HIS A 430 12.21 -7.35 -3.15
C HIS A 430 13.73 -7.04 -3.14
N LYS A 431 14.50 -7.68 -2.26
CA LYS A 431 15.96 -7.53 -2.23
C LYS A 431 16.65 -8.77 -2.80
N TRP A 432 17.91 -8.63 -3.18
CA TRP A 432 18.71 -9.74 -3.72
C TRP A 432 18.95 -10.88 -2.71
N THR A 433 18.75 -10.64 -1.41
CA THR A 433 18.84 -11.62 -0.33
C THR A 433 17.49 -12.25 0.05
N GLU A 434 16.44 -12.05 -0.75
CA GLU A 434 15.10 -12.56 -0.50
C GLU A 434 15.10 -14.05 -0.14
N ARG A 435 14.40 -14.39 0.95
CA ARG A 435 14.34 -15.75 1.48
C ARG A 435 13.09 -16.01 2.31
N VAL A 436 12.58 -17.23 2.19
CA VAL A 436 11.47 -17.74 3.00
C VAL A 436 11.97 -18.79 4.01
N TYR A 437 11.40 -18.80 5.21
CA TYR A 437 11.71 -19.75 6.26
C TYR A 437 10.80 -20.98 6.15
N LYS A 438 11.36 -22.06 5.62
CA LYS A 438 10.62 -23.29 5.30
C LYS A 438 9.91 -23.92 6.50
N PRO A 439 10.51 -24.03 7.71
CA PRO A 439 9.88 -24.74 8.83
C PRO A 439 8.49 -24.21 9.19
N TYR A 440 8.33 -22.89 9.24
CA TYR A 440 7.02 -22.29 9.47
C TYR A 440 6.16 -22.35 8.20
N THR A 441 6.70 -21.86 7.08
CA THR A 441 5.89 -21.63 5.86
C THR A 441 5.32 -22.91 5.27
N PHE A 442 6.07 -24.02 5.28
CA PHE A 442 5.65 -25.26 4.62
C PHE A 442 5.03 -26.29 5.57
N HIS A 443 5.09 -26.08 6.88
CA HIS A 443 4.53 -27.03 7.86
C HIS A 443 3.50 -26.42 8.81
N VAL A 444 3.76 -25.22 9.35
CA VAL A 444 2.85 -24.58 10.31
C VAL A 444 1.74 -23.81 9.61
N LEU A 445 2.09 -22.98 8.62
CA LEU A 445 1.12 -22.11 7.97
C LEU A 445 -0.04 -22.86 7.26
N PRO A 446 0.20 -23.96 6.52
CA PRO A 446 -0.89 -24.75 5.95
C PRO A 446 -1.90 -25.21 7.02
N LEU A 447 -1.40 -25.71 8.16
CA LEU A 447 -2.24 -26.16 9.28
C LEU A 447 -3.06 -25.02 9.88
N LEU A 448 -2.45 -23.84 10.08
CA LEU A 448 -3.16 -22.65 10.60
C LEU A 448 -4.32 -22.26 9.68
N ILE A 449 -4.08 -22.21 8.36
CA ILE A 449 -5.10 -21.84 7.37
C ILE A 449 -6.19 -22.91 7.34
N GLN A 450 -5.83 -24.19 7.40
CA GLN A 450 -6.80 -25.30 7.42
C GLN A 450 -7.72 -25.22 8.64
N GLN A 451 -7.14 -25.06 9.84
CA GLN A 451 -7.91 -24.91 11.09
C GLN A 451 -8.82 -23.70 11.05
N THR A 452 -8.31 -22.55 10.61
CA THR A 452 -9.10 -21.32 10.47
C THR A 452 -10.26 -21.52 9.50
N THR A 453 -10.01 -22.11 8.34
CA THR A 453 -11.02 -22.36 7.29
C THR A 453 -12.15 -23.25 7.81
N VAL A 454 -11.81 -24.41 8.40
CA VAL A 454 -12.79 -25.36 8.93
C VAL A 454 -13.60 -24.73 10.05
N HIS A 455 -12.92 -24.07 11.00
CA HIS A 455 -13.57 -23.43 12.13
C HIS A 455 -14.54 -22.34 11.66
N LEU A 456 -14.10 -21.45 10.75
CA LEU A 456 -14.94 -20.37 10.23
C LEU A 456 -16.23 -20.89 9.60
N LEU A 457 -16.11 -21.93 8.76
CA LEU A 457 -17.24 -22.56 8.11
C LEU A 457 -18.19 -23.25 9.11
N GLN A 458 -17.66 -23.92 10.14
CA GLN A 458 -18.47 -24.54 11.20
C GLN A 458 -19.23 -23.49 12.02
N SER A 459 -18.54 -22.46 12.49
CA SER A 459 -19.14 -21.39 13.31
C SER A 459 -20.22 -20.63 12.55
N TYR A 460 -20.03 -20.39 11.25
CA TYR A 460 -21.06 -19.80 10.42
C TYR A 460 -22.28 -20.71 10.26
N ARG A 461 -22.08 -22.02 10.00
CA ARG A 461 -23.19 -22.99 9.92
C ARG A 461 -24.01 -23.03 11.21
N MET A 462 -23.36 -23.07 12.37
CA MET A 462 -24.05 -23.06 13.67
C MET A 462 -24.86 -21.77 13.90
N THR A 463 -24.35 -20.64 13.42
CA THR A 463 -25.04 -19.35 13.55
C THR A 463 -26.31 -19.28 12.69
N ILE A 464 -26.31 -19.91 11.51
CA ILE A 464 -27.52 -20.01 10.67
C ILE A 464 -28.54 -20.95 11.29
N THR A 465 -28.13 -22.14 11.72
CA THR A 465 -29.05 -23.14 12.29
C THR A 465 -29.71 -22.67 13.59
N ALA A 466 -29.05 -21.80 14.35
CA ALA A 466 -29.64 -21.17 15.54
C ALA A 466 -30.69 -20.09 15.22
N LYS A 467 -30.73 -19.56 13.98
CA LYS A 467 -31.66 -18.50 13.55
C LYS A 467 -32.89 -19.03 12.80
N GLU A 468 -32.91 -20.28 12.38
CA GLU A 468 -34.12 -20.91 11.85
C GLU A 468 -35.09 -21.18 13.01
N PRO A 469 -36.35 -20.67 12.97
CA PRO A 469 -37.33 -21.05 13.97
C PRO A 469 -37.50 -22.55 13.89
N LYS A 470 -37.37 -23.25 15.03
CA LYS A 470 -37.83 -24.63 15.13
C LYS A 470 -39.32 -24.60 14.77
N GLY A 471 -39.64 -25.01 13.55
CA GLY A 471 -41.02 -25.23 13.15
C GLY A 471 -41.60 -26.27 14.10
N GLU A 472 -42.46 -25.83 15.01
CA GLU A 472 -43.32 -26.72 15.77
C GLU A 472 -44.25 -27.38 14.74
N GLY A 473 -44.09 -28.70 14.59
CA GLY A 473 -44.98 -29.55 13.82
C GLY A 473 -46.25 -29.91 14.57
#